data_AF-W5NMY7-F1
#
_entry.id   AF-W5NMY7-F1
#
_cell.length_a   1.000
_cell.length_b   1.000
_cell.length_c   1.000
_cell.angle_alpha   90.00
_cell.angle_beta   90.00
_cell.angle_gamma   90.00
#
_symmetry.space_group_name_H-M   'P 1'
#
loop_
_entity.id
_entity.type
_entity.pdbx_description
1 polymer ?
#
loop_
_entity_poly.entity_id
_entity_poly.type
_entity_poly.pdbx_seq_one_letter_code
_entity_poly.pdbx_strand_id
1 'polypeptide(L)'
;LPSSFPMTGKKIRLFQFLFEMLEDPRMASFISWVKPSAGIFQFSAQNKDELARIWGQFKGNKKVMTYQKLSRALRTYSRTGEITKVKRKLTYQFSLVVLRSL
;
A
#
# COMPACT_ATOMS: atom_id res chain seq x y z
N LEU A 1 14.10 -17.28 -1.81
CA LEU A 1 14.69 -16.70 -0.58
C LEU A 1 14.18 -15.26 -0.47
N PRO A 2 13.37 -14.90 0.54
CA PRO A 2 12.94 -13.52 0.70
C PRO A 2 14.18 -12.67 0.98
N SER A 3 14.35 -11.59 0.22
CA SER A 3 15.60 -10.82 0.16
C SER A 3 16.03 -10.29 1.52
N SER A 4 17.25 -10.65 1.90
CA SER A 4 17.97 -10.39 3.15
C SER A 4 18.50 -8.95 3.31
N PHE A 5 17.75 -7.94 2.88
CA PHE A 5 18.12 -6.55 3.17
C PHE A 5 16.99 -5.88 3.97
N PRO A 6 17.26 -5.38 5.18
CA PRO A 6 16.35 -4.42 5.80
C PRO A 6 16.39 -3.17 4.90
N MET A 7 15.45 -3.07 3.96
CA MET A 7 15.31 -1.88 3.16
C MET A 7 15.00 -0.74 4.12
N THR A 8 16.00 0.10 4.38
CA THR A 8 15.82 1.26 5.25
C THR A 8 14.61 2.04 4.74
N GLY A 9 13.71 2.43 5.64
CA GLY A 9 12.42 2.99 5.27
C GLY A 9 12.52 4.15 4.28
N LYS A 10 13.65 4.88 4.23
CA LYS A 10 13.95 5.91 3.23
C LYS A 10 13.84 5.44 1.77
N LYS A 11 14.28 4.22 1.42
CA LYS A 11 14.27 3.74 0.01
C LYS A 11 12.95 3.08 -0.42
N ILE A 12 12.20 2.49 0.50
CA ILE A 12 10.93 1.81 0.17
C ILE A 12 9.91 2.81 -0.39
N ARG A 13 9.26 2.44 -1.50
CA ARG A 13 8.12 3.17 -2.09
C ARG A 13 6.81 2.70 -1.49
N LEU A 14 5.79 3.56 -1.49
CA LEU A 14 4.50 3.27 -0.84
C LEU A 14 3.87 1.96 -1.34
N PHE A 15 3.90 1.67 -2.64
CA PHE A 15 3.28 0.45 -3.16
C PHE A 15 3.97 -0.84 -2.66
N GLN A 16 5.29 -0.79 -2.41
CA GLN A 16 6.05 -1.93 -1.87
C GLN A 16 5.65 -2.16 -0.40
N PHE A 17 5.60 -1.08 0.38
CA PHE A 17 5.08 -1.13 1.74
C PHE A 17 3.65 -1.68 1.80
N LEU A 18 2.75 -1.23 0.91
CA LEU A 18 1.37 -1.73 0.90
C LEU A 18 1.31 -3.22 0.57
N PHE A 19 2.19 -3.72 -0.30
CA PHE A 19 2.31 -5.15 -0.57
C PHE A 19 2.78 -5.91 0.67
N GLU A 20 3.83 -5.46 1.36
CA GLU A 20 4.27 -6.07 2.63
C GLU A 20 3.15 -6.09 3.69
N MET A 21 2.34 -5.03 3.79
CA MET A 21 1.19 -5.00 4.69
C MET A 21 0.04 -5.91 4.24
N LEU A 22 -0.07 -6.22 2.95
CA LEU A 22 -1.06 -7.17 2.44
C LEU A 22 -0.67 -8.62 2.73
N GLU A 23 0.63 -8.90 2.84
CA GLU A 23 1.18 -10.24 3.13
C GLU A 23 1.30 -10.53 4.64
N ASP A 24 1.14 -9.52 5.51
CA ASP A 24 1.13 -9.71 6.97
C ASP A 24 -0.29 -9.93 7.51
N PRO A 25 -0.63 -11.13 8.04
CA PRO A 25 -1.97 -11.41 8.59
C PRO A 25 -2.38 -10.46 9.72
N ARG A 26 -1.43 -9.90 10.47
CA ARG A 26 -1.70 -8.95 11.57
C ARG A 26 -2.24 -7.62 11.06
N MET A 27 -2.02 -7.32 9.78
CA MET A 27 -2.43 -6.09 9.11
C MET A 27 -3.80 -6.20 8.43
N ALA A 28 -4.43 -7.38 8.42
CA ALA A 28 -5.67 -7.67 7.70
C ALA A 28 -6.86 -6.76 8.09
N SER A 29 -6.86 -6.20 9.32
CA SER A 29 -7.88 -5.25 9.78
C SER A 29 -7.70 -3.82 9.24
N PHE A 30 -6.56 -3.54 8.60
CA PHE A 30 -6.19 -2.23 8.04
C PHE A 30 -6.26 -2.24 6.51
N ILE A 31 -5.75 -3.30 5.89
CA ILE A 31 -5.67 -3.50 4.44
C ILE A 31 -5.74 -4.98 4.12
N SER A 32 -6.46 -5.36 3.07
CA SER A 32 -6.61 -6.76 2.70
C SER A 32 -6.83 -6.95 1.21
N TRP A 33 -6.43 -8.13 0.73
CA TRP A 33 -6.76 -8.57 -0.62
C TRP A 33 -8.27 -8.79 -0.76
N VAL A 34 -8.85 -8.27 -1.84
CA VAL A 34 -10.21 -8.59 -2.29
C VAL A 34 -10.16 -9.73 -3.30
N LYS A 35 -9.20 -9.68 -4.22
CA LYS A 35 -8.92 -10.74 -5.21
C LYS A 35 -7.41 -10.76 -5.49
N PRO A 36 -6.64 -11.58 -4.74
CA PRO A 36 -5.18 -11.63 -4.86
C PRO A 36 -4.71 -11.92 -6.29
N SER A 37 -5.34 -12.89 -6.97
CA SER A 37 -4.99 -13.27 -8.35
C SER A 37 -5.18 -12.16 -9.39
N ALA A 38 -5.98 -11.14 -9.09
CA ALA A 38 -6.17 -9.96 -9.93
C ALA A 38 -5.45 -8.72 -9.39
N GLY A 39 -4.71 -8.84 -8.29
CA GLY A 39 -4.04 -7.73 -7.61
C GLY A 39 -5.00 -6.72 -6.97
N ILE A 40 -6.26 -7.09 -6.71
CA ILE A 40 -7.28 -6.16 -6.17
C ILE A 40 -7.24 -6.21 -4.65
N PHE A 41 -7.06 -5.04 -4.02
CA PHE A 41 -7.03 -4.88 -2.58
C PHE A 41 -7.88 -3.69 -2.12
N GLN A 42 -8.19 -3.64 -0.82
CA GLN A 42 -8.94 -2.54 -0.23
C GLN A 42 -8.38 -2.10 1.11
N PHE A 43 -8.55 -0.83 1.43
CA PHE A 43 -8.33 -0.30 2.78
C PHE A 43 -9.59 -0.46 3.64
N SER A 44 -9.40 -0.71 4.93
CA SER A 44 -10.46 -0.69 5.94
C SER A 44 -11.06 0.70 6.10
N ALA A 45 -12.39 0.82 6.15
CA ALA A 45 -13.04 2.12 6.32
C ALA A 45 -12.71 2.77 7.68
N GLN A 46 -12.60 1.94 8.71
CA GLN A 46 -12.32 2.32 10.09
C GLN A 46 -10.83 2.59 10.30
N ASN A 47 -9.95 1.74 9.74
CA ASN A 47 -8.53 1.73 10.10
C ASN A 47 -7.57 2.32 9.04
N LYS A 48 -8.07 2.78 7.88
CA LYS A 48 -7.23 3.37 6.81
C LYS A 48 -6.32 4.50 7.26
N ASP A 49 -6.77 5.31 8.22
CA ASP A 49 -6.00 6.45 8.71
C ASP A 49 -4.86 6.00 9.62
N GLU A 50 -5.04 4.90 10.36
CA GLU A 50 -3.98 4.29 11.16
C GLU A 50 -2.90 3.65 10.29
N LEU A 51 -3.28 2.94 9.21
CA LEU A 51 -2.31 2.44 8.24
C LEU A 51 -1.49 3.58 7.60
N ALA A 52 -2.13 4.71 7.33
CA ALA A 52 -1.44 5.88 6.83
C ALA A 52 -0.44 6.44 7.87
N ARG A 53 -0.77 6.43 9.16
CA ARG A 53 0.16 6.80 10.23
C ARG A 53 1.34 5.83 10.32
N ILE A 54 1.11 4.53 10.24
CA ILE A 54 2.16 3.50 10.22
C ILE A 54 3.13 3.77 9.06
N TRP A 55 2.62 4.05 7.86
CA TRP A 55 3.46 4.49 6.73
C TRP A 55 4.26 5.76 7.05
N GLY A 56 3.64 6.74 7.68
CA GLY A 56 4.31 7.97 8.09
C GLY A 56 5.46 7.74 9.07
N GLN A 57 5.23 6.89 10.08
CA GLN A 57 6.24 6.50 11.08
C GLN A 57 7.38 5.72 10.42
N PHE A 58 7.04 4.75 9.56
CA PHE A 58 8.00 3.95 8.80
C PHE A 58 8.94 4.83 7.94
N LYS A 59 8.42 5.91 7.36
CA LYS A 59 9.22 6.89 6.59
C LYS A 59 9.94 7.93 7.43
N GLY A 60 9.69 7.99 8.74
CA GLY A 60 10.21 9.05 9.60
C GLY A 60 9.69 10.44 9.22
N ASN A 61 8.44 10.54 8.75
CA ASN A 61 7.86 11.81 8.33
C ASN A 61 7.71 12.77 9.51
N LYS A 62 8.21 14.00 9.36
CA LYS A 62 8.04 15.08 10.37
C LYS A 62 6.58 15.47 10.59
N LYS A 63 5.73 15.31 9.57
CA LYS A 63 4.30 15.63 9.61
C LYS A 63 3.47 14.35 9.54
N VAL A 64 2.33 14.35 10.22
CA VAL A 64 1.39 13.22 10.20
C VAL A 64 0.97 12.90 8.76
N MET A 65 1.11 11.62 8.42
CA MET A 65 0.59 11.03 7.21
C MET A 65 -0.88 10.63 7.45
N THR A 66 -1.78 11.12 6.60
CA THR A 66 -3.22 10.82 6.64
C THR A 66 -3.62 10.01 5.43
N TYR A 67 -4.77 9.32 5.47
CA TYR A 67 -5.23 8.57 4.30
C TYR A 67 -5.47 9.49 3.08
N GLN A 68 -5.87 10.75 3.29
CA GLN A 68 -6.01 11.73 2.21
C GLN A 68 -4.68 11.99 1.48
N LYS A 69 -3.57 12.15 2.23
CA LYS A 69 -2.23 12.34 1.64
C LYS A 69 -1.72 11.07 0.99
N LEU A 70 -1.90 9.92 1.64
CA LEU A 70 -1.53 8.61 1.09
C LEU A 70 -2.27 8.34 -0.22
N SER A 71 -3.59 8.54 -0.25
CA SER A 71 -4.39 8.35 -1.46
C SER A 71 -4.02 9.31 -2.59
N ARG A 72 -3.46 10.50 -2.29
CA ARG A 72 -2.90 11.39 -3.31
C ARG A 72 -1.68 10.75 -3.99
N ALA A 73 -0.80 10.08 -3.25
CA ALA A 73 0.30 9.31 -3.82
C ALA A 73 -0.18 8.08 -4.61
N LEU A 74 -1.26 7.41 -4.18
CA LEU A 74 -1.85 6.33 -4.97
C LEU A 74 -2.38 6.83 -6.33
N ARG A 75 -2.94 8.04 -6.38
CA ARG A 75 -3.36 8.63 -7.65
C ARG A 75 -2.19 8.93 -8.58
N THR A 76 -0.99 9.20 -8.06
CA THR A 76 0.20 9.34 -8.93
C THR A 76 0.62 8.00 -9.52
N TYR A 77 0.43 6.89 -8.79
CA TYR A 77 0.69 5.55 -9.31
C TYR A 77 -0.25 5.12 -10.44
N SER A 78 -1.48 5.65 -10.49
CA SER A 78 -2.34 5.41 -11.66
C SER A 78 -1.71 5.90 -12.96
N ARG A 79 -0.86 6.94 -12.89
CA ARG A 79 -0.18 7.52 -14.05
C ARG A 79 1.09 6.75 -14.43
N THR A 80 1.80 6.19 -13.45
CA THR A 80 3.05 5.44 -13.64
C THR A 80 2.83 3.93 -13.80
N GLY A 81 1.62 3.45 -13.50
CA GLY A 81 1.16 2.10 -13.83
C GLY A 81 1.29 1.07 -12.72
N GLU A 82 1.83 1.41 -11.54
CA GLU A 82 2.00 0.42 -10.46
C GLU A 82 0.69 0.04 -9.79
N ILE A 83 -0.16 1.02 -9.50
CA ILE A 83 -1.45 0.85 -8.84
C ILE A 83 -2.49 1.72 -9.53
N THR A 84 -3.65 1.16 -9.86
CA THR A 84 -4.78 1.91 -10.42
C THR A 84 -5.95 1.97 -9.43
N LYS A 85 -6.75 3.03 -9.54
CA LYS A 85 -7.96 3.19 -8.74
C LYS A 85 -9.11 2.40 -9.38
N VAL A 86 -9.72 1.51 -8.60
CA VAL A 86 -10.95 0.79 -9.01
C VAL A 86 -12.18 1.65 -8.70
N LYS A 87 -13.26 1.58 -9.50
CA LYS A 87 -14.54 2.27 -9.24
C LYS A 87 -15.34 1.59 -8.09
N ARG A 88 -14.67 1.42 -6.94
CA ARG A 88 -15.21 0.91 -5.67
C ARG A 88 -14.55 1.67 -4.51
N LYS A 89 -15.30 1.90 -3.43
CA LYS A 89 -14.83 2.68 -2.28
C LYS A 89 -13.58 2.02 -1.67
N LEU A 90 -12.51 2.80 -1.47
CA LEU A 90 -11.24 2.38 -0.86
C LEU A 90 -10.51 1.20 -1.56
N THR A 91 -10.93 0.84 -2.77
CA THR A 91 -10.36 -0.29 -3.52
C THR A 91 -9.40 0.18 -4.61
N TYR A 92 -8.30 -0.54 -4.75
CA TYR A 92 -7.25 -0.30 -5.74
C TYR A 92 -6.79 -1.63 -6.33
N GLN A 93 -6.03 -1.56 -7.41
CA GLN A 93 -5.51 -2.73 -8.09
C GLN A 93 -4.03 -2.55 -8.44
N PHE A 94 -3.18 -3.49 -8.03
CA PHE A 94 -1.82 -3.58 -8.53
C PHE A 94 -1.81 -3.99 -10.00
N SER A 95 -0.89 -3.43 -10.78
CA SER A 95 -0.52 -4.01 -12.07
C SER A 95 0.04 -5.42 -11.86
N LEU A 96 -0.39 -6.37 -12.68
CA LEU A 96 0.10 -7.75 -12.61
C LEU A 96 1.62 -7.83 -12.90
N VAL A 97 2.15 -6.93 -13.73
CA VAL A 97 3.58 -6.87 -14.01
C VAL A 97 4.33 -6.46 -12.74
N VAL A 98 3.85 -5.43 -12.04
CA VAL A 98 4.46 -4.97 -10.79
C VAL A 98 4.32 -6.02 -9.70
N LEU A 99 3.15 -6.62 -9.55
CA LEU A 99 2.90 -7.64 -8.54
C LEU A 99 3.83 -8.86 -8.69
N ARG A 100 4.15 -9.26 -9.93
CA ARG A 100 5.11 -10.35 -10.21
C ARG A 100 6.57 -9.99 -9.92
N SER A 101 6.88 -8.70 -9.78
CA SER A 101 8.23 -8.21 -9.50
C SER A 101 8.48 -7.94 -8.02
N LEU A 102 7.44 -8.06 -7.20
CA LEU A 102 7.47 -7.92 -5.74
C LEU A 102 7.63 -9.30 -5.11
#